data_AF-A0A133ZE98-F1
#
_entry.id   AF-A0A133ZE98-F1
#
_cell.length_a   1.000
_cell.length_b   1.000
_cell.length_c   1.000
_cell.angle_alpha   90.00
_cell.angle_beta   90.00
_cell.angle_gamma   90.00
#
_symmetry.space_group_name_H-M   'P 1'
#
loop_
_entity.id
_entity.type
_entity.pdbx_description
1 polymer ?
#
loop_
_entity_poly.entity_id
_entity_poly.type
_entity_poly.pdbx_seq_one_letter_code
_entity_poly.pdbx_strand_id
1 'polypeptide(L)'
;MNTVEKLQAAKTAQELLEVVDELGYQGCEDGLYIPCIDCTVHVSNANIAEYLGLDTDDAEEICEAYEKHEEEVDAHFLFEHKDDIVEAAKASDEA
;
A
#
# COMPACT_ATOMS: atom_id res chain seq x y z
N MET A 1 -10.40 15.03 -12.90
CA MET A 1 -10.08 14.75 -11.50
C MET A 1 -8.62 14.34 -11.50
N ASN A 2 -7.76 15.16 -10.89
CA ASN A 2 -6.34 14.87 -10.78
C ASN A 2 -6.13 13.74 -9.75
N THR A 3 -5.00 13.02 -9.83
CA THR A 3 -4.61 11.92 -8.96
C THR A 3 -4.79 12.26 -7.48
N VAL A 4 -4.34 13.44 -7.04
CA VAL A 4 -4.50 13.90 -5.65
C VAL A 4 -5.97 13.95 -5.23
N GLU A 5 -6.86 14.45 -6.09
CA GLU A 5 -8.30 14.51 -5.80
C GLU A 5 -8.89 13.09 -5.69
N LYS A 6 -8.45 12.15 -6.55
CA LYS A 6 -8.88 10.75 -6.51
C LYS A 6 -8.42 10.07 -5.21
N LEU A 7 -7.14 10.21 -4.85
CA LEU A 7 -6.59 9.68 -3.60
C LEU A 7 -7.36 10.25 -2.39
N GLN A 8 -7.58 11.56 -2.33
CA GLN A 8 -8.34 12.19 -1.24
C GLN A 8 -9.80 11.69 -1.18
N ALA A 9 -10.44 11.47 -2.32
CA ALA A 9 -11.83 11.05 -2.42
C ALA A 9 -12.06 9.58 -2.04
N ALA A 10 -11.05 8.71 -2.12
CA ALA A 10 -11.16 7.30 -1.74
C ALA A 10 -11.54 7.16 -0.26
N LYS A 11 -12.64 6.48 0.06
CA LYS A 11 -13.15 6.31 1.43
C LYS A 11 -12.92 4.91 1.97
N THR A 12 -12.52 3.99 1.11
CA THR A 12 -12.29 2.59 1.42
C THR A 12 -10.93 2.15 0.91
N ALA A 13 -10.43 1.05 1.48
CA ALA A 13 -9.18 0.43 1.07
C ALA A 13 -9.20 0.05 -0.42
N GLN A 14 -10.30 -0.54 -0.90
CA GLN A 14 -10.47 -0.88 -2.31
C GLN A 14 -10.43 0.35 -3.23
N GLU A 15 -11.17 1.41 -2.90
CA GLU A 15 -11.18 2.63 -3.72
C GLU A 15 -9.79 3.27 -3.80
N LEU A 16 -9.00 3.19 -2.71
CA LEU A 16 -7.63 3.72 -2.73
C LEU A 16 -6.71 2.82 -3.56
N LEU A 17 -6.82 1.50 -3.40
CA LEU A 17 -6.06 0.53 -4.19
C LEU A 17 -6.30 0.73 -5.68
N GLU A 18 -7.55 0.90 -6.13
CA GLU A 18 -7.86 1.17 -7.54
C GLU A 18 -7.13 2.41 -8.08
N VAL A 19 -7.02 3.47 -7.26
CA VAL A 19 -6.31 4.70 -7.66
C VAL A 19 -4.79 4.50 -7.67
N VAL A 20 -4.24 3.76 -6.69
CA VAL A 20 -2.80 3.46 -6.62
C VAL A 20 -2.39 2.49 -7.74
N ASP A 21 -3.24 1.53 -8.10
CA ASP A 21 -3.03 0.61 -9.22
C ASP A 21 -2.97 1.36 -10.56
N GLU A 22 -3.82 2.39 -10.76
CA GLU A 22 -3.71 3.30 -11.91
C GLU A 22 -2.35 4.04 -11.98
N LEU A 23 -1.71 4.29 -10.84
CA LEU A 23 -0.36 4.91 -10.77
C LEU A 23 0.76 3.89 -10.98
N GLY A 24 0.47 2.62 -10.72
CA GLY A 24 1.44 1.55 -10.62
C GLY A 24 2.18 1.58 -9.29
N TYR A 25 2.22 0.43 -8.62
CA TYR A 25 3.07 0.19 -7.46
C TYR A 25 3.75 -1.17 -7.58
N GLN A 26 4.79 -1.39 -6.79
CA GLN A 26 5.53 -2.65 -6.76
C GLN A 26 5.96 -2.99 -5.33
N GLY A 27 5.88 -4.28 -4.97
CA GLY A 27 6.49 -4.78 -3.75
C GLY A 27 8.01 -4.64 -3.79
N CYS A 28 8.61 -4.28 -2.66
CA CYS A 28 10.04 -4.14 -2.44
C CYS A 28 10.43 -4.61 -1.03
N GLU A 29 11.73 -4.62 -0.71
CA GLU A 29 12.22 -5.04 0.61
C GLU A 29 11.66 -4.20 1.77
N ASP A 30 11.30 -2.95 1.49
CA ASP A 30 10.76 -2.00 2.46
C ASP A 30 9.23 -1.93 2.47
N GLY A 31 8.51 -2.66 1.61
CA GLY A 31 7.04 -2.64 1.51
C GLY A 31 6.53 -2.35 0.10
N LEU A 32 5.59 -1.41 -0.05
CA LEU A 32 4.95 -1.09 -1.33
C LEU A 32 5.45 0.25 -1.88
N TYR A 33 6.19 0.23 -2.98
CA TYR A 33 6.73 1.44 -3.62
C TYR A 33 5.86 1.90 -4.78
N ILE A 34 5.51 3.18 -4.80
CA ILE A 34 4.72 3.88 -5.82
C ILE A 34 5.66 4.81 -6.61
N PRO A 35 6.24 4.37 -7.75
CA PRO A 35 7.31 5.11 -8.43
C PRO A 35 6.87 6.48 -8.96
N CYS A 36 5.59 6.63 -9.30
CA CYS A 36 5.08 7.86 -9.90
C CYS A 36 5.15 9.06 -8.96
N ILE A 37 5.17 8.82 -7.64
CA ILE A 37 5.15 9.85 -6.60
C ILE A 37 6.30 9.70 -5.58
N ASP A 38 7.28 8.84 -5.89
CA ASP A 38 8.45 8.53 -5.04
C ASP A 38 8.06 8.25 -3.57
N CYS A 39 7.07 7.38 -3.38
CA CYS A 39 6.51 7.05 -2.06
C CYS A 39 6.64 5.55 -1.78
N THR A 40 7.16 5.19 -0.60
CA THR A 40 7.16 3.81 -0.11
C THR A 40 6.27 3.70 1.12
N VAL A 41 5.26 2.85 1.05
CA VAL A 41 4.45 2.43 2.20
C VAL A 41 5.18 1.28 2.88
N HIS A 42 5.56 1.47 4.14
CA HIS A 42 6.35 0.49 4.85
C HIS A 42 5.48 -0.69 5.31
N VAL A 43 5.79 -1.89 4.84
CA VAL A 43 5.07 -3.11 5.21
C VAL A 43 6.08 -4.19 5.57
N SER A 44 6.10 -4.59 6.84
CA SER A 44 6.98 -5.67 7.32
C SER A 44 6.23 -7.00 7.47
N ASN A 45 6.98 -8.11 7.47
CA ASN A 45 6.42 -9.43 7.78
C ASN A 45 5.67 -9.46 9.12
N ALA A 46 6.12 -8.69 10.11
CA ALA A 46 5.44 -8.59 11.39
C ALA A 46 4.06 -7.90 11.25
N ASN A 47 3.95 -6.86 10.41
CA ASN A 47 2.67 -6.21 10.13
C ASN A 47 1.72 -7.17 9.39
N ILE A 48 2.23 -7.89 8.39
CA ILE A 48 1.46 -8.87 7.62
C ILE A 48 0.95 -9.99 8.54
N ALA A 49 1.83 -10.53 9.39
CA ALA A 49 1.47 -11.57 10.35
C ALA A 49 0.42 -11.09 11.36
N GLU A 50 0.57 -9.88 11.89
CA GLU A 50 -0.40 -9.27 12.80
C GLU A 50 -1.75 -9.07 12.12
N TYR A 51 -1.78 -8.54 10.90
CA TYR A 51 -2.99 -8.30 10.13
C TYR A 51 -3.73 -9.60 9.79
N LEU A 52 -3.01 -10.61 9.31
CA LEU A 52 -3.56 -11.91 8.94
C LEU A 52 -3.81 -12.83 10.16
N GLY A 53 -3.41 -12.40 11.37
CA GLY A 53 -3.57 -13.17 12.61
C GLY A 53 -2.73 -14.44 12.66
N LEU A 54 -1.54 -14.43 12.04
CA LEU A 54 -0.61 -15.54 12.02
C LEU A 54 0.21 -15.56 13.32
N ASP A 55 0.25 -16.72 13.98
CA ASP A 55 1.09 -16.96 15.16
C ASP A 55 2.43 -17.58 14.73
N THR A 56 3.16 -16.88 13.85
CA THR A 56 4.43 -17.32 13.28
C THR A 56 5.32 -16.12 12.98
N ASP A 57 6.62 -16.28 13.18
CA ASP A 57 7.68 -15.37 12.72
C ASP A 57 8.43 -15.93 11.49
N ASP A 58 7.97 -17.07 10.97
CA ASP A 58 8.54 -17.68 9.77
C ASP A 58 8.19 -16.87 8.52
N ALA A 59 9.23 -16.36 7.84
CA ALA A 59 9.06 -15.50 6.67
C ALA A 59 8.44 -16.23 5.47
N GLU A 60 8.64 -17.55 5.34
CA GLU A 60 8.08 -18.33 4.23
C GLU A 60 6.57 -18.50 4.44
N GLU A 61 6.14 -18.88 5.65
CA GLU A 61 4.72 -19.00 6.00
C GLU A 61 3.97 -17.67 5.85
N ILE A 62 4.59 -16.56 6.29
CA ILE A 62 4.01 -15.22 6.14
C ILE A 62 3.89 -14.84 4.66
N CYS A 63 4.91 -15.13 3.86
CA CYS A 63 4.89 -14.88 2.42
C CYS A 63 3.79 -15.69 1.71
N GLU A 64 3.67 -16.98 2.00
CA GLU A 64 2.62 -17.83 1.43
C GLU A 64 1.20 -17.38 1.83
N ALA A 65 1.06 -16.82 3.03
CA ALA A 65 -0.21 -16.25 3.47
C ALA A 65 -0.49 -14.92 2.78
N TYR A 66 0.53 -14.07 2.65
CA TYR A 66 0.45 -12.82 1.89
C TYR A 66 0.03 -13.07 0.45
N GLU A 67 0.67 -13.99 -0.28
CA GLU A 67 0.33 -14.29 -1.69
C GLU A 67 -1.14 -14.72 -1.88
N LYS A 68 -1.77 -15.30 -0.85
CA LYS A 68 -3.20 -15.69 -0.90
C LYS A 68 -4.16 -14.53 -0.63
N HIS A 69 -3.66 -13.47 0.01
CA HIS A 69 -4.40 -12.31 0.47
C HIS A 69 -3.81 -10.99 -0.05
N GLU A 70 -2.98 -11.03 -1.10
CA GLU A 70 -2.11 -9.93 -1.55
C GLU A 70 -2.92 -8.63 -1.74
N GLU A 71 -3.99 -8.69 -2.53
CA GLU A 71 -4.85 -7.53 -2.80
C GLU A 71 -5.47 -6.93 -1.52
N GLU A 72 -5.92 -7.78 -0.59
CA GLU A 72 -6.55 -7.36 0.66
C GLU A 72 -5.52 -6.69 1.59
N VAL A 73 -4.34 -7.29 1.70
CA VAL A 73 -3.23 -6.80 2.51
C VAL A 73 -2.70 -5.49 1.95
N ASP A 74 -2.50 -5.40 0.65
CA ASP A 74 -2.02 -4.19 -0.03
C ASP A 74 -3.02 -3.06 0.10
N ALA A 75 -4.31 -3.33 -0.17
CA ALA A 75 -5.37 -2.34 0.02
C ALA A 75 -5.40 -1.82 1.47
N HIS A 76 -5.23 -2.71 2.45
CA HIS A 76 -5.23 -2.34 3.86
C HIS A 76 -4.07 -1.38 4.19
N PHE A 77 -2.83 -1.75 3.86
CA PHE A 77 -1.67 -0.94 4.21
C PHE A 77 -1.58 0.35 3.41
N LEU A 78 -1.94 0.33 2.12
CA LEU A 78 -2.06 1.56 1.34
C LEU A 78 -3.07 2.51 1.97
N PHE A 79 -4.19 2.00 2.48
CA PHE A 79 -5.22 2.82 3.10
C PHE A 79 -4.84 3.36 4.47
N GLU A 80 -4.13 2.57 5.28
CA GLU A 80 -3.58 3.03 6.55
C GLU A 80 -2.61 4.20 6.34
N HIS A 81 -1.82 4.15 5.26
CA HIS A 81 -0.86 5.19 4.87
C HIS A 81 -1.40 6.20 3.85
N LYS A 82 -2.72 6.32 3.72
CA LYS A 82 -3.37 7.19 2.72
C LYS A 82 -2.86 8.63 2.77
N ASP A 83 -2.70 9.21 3.96
CA ASP A 83 -2.29 10.61 4.09
C ASP A 83 -0.87 10.83 3.57
N ASP A 84 0.05 9.90 3.85
CA ASP A 84 1.44 9.93 3.34
C ASP A 84 1.47 9.89 1.81
N ILE A 85 0.67 9.00 1.22
CA ILE A 85 0.52 8.87 -0.25
C ILE A 85 -0.03 10.16 -0.85
N VAL A 86 -1.03 10.78 -0.21
CA VAL A 86 -1.61 12.06 -0.66
C VAL A 86 -0.60 13.20 -0.58
N GLU A 87 0.22 13.27 0.48
CA GLU A 87 1.27 14.29 0.60
C GLU A 87 2.37 14.11 -0.43
N ALA A 88 2.83 12.88 -0.67
CA ALA A 88 3.81 12.58 -1.72
C ALA A 88 3.28 12.94 -3.11
N ALA A 89 2.02 12.60 -3.41
CA ALA A 89 1.38 12.95 -4.68
C ALA A 89 1.27 14.47 -4.90
N LYS A 90 0.99 15.25 -3.86
CA LYS A 90 0.97 16.73 -3.95
C LYS A 90 2.37 17.28 -4.23
N ALA A 91 3.38 16.81 -3.52
CA ALA A 91 4.76 17.26 -3.70
C ALA A 91 5.27 16.95 -5.12
N SER A 92 4.87 15.80 -5.68
CA SER A 92 5.23 15.42 -7.05
C SER A 92 4.54 16.26 -8.14
N ASP A 93 3.33 16.78 -7.89
CA ASP A 93 2.62 17.67 -8.83
C ASP A 93 3.24 19.09 -8.88
N GLU A 94 4.00 19.47 -7.85
CA GLU A 94 4.68 20.77 -7.74
C GLU A 94 6.13 20.76 -8.27
N ALA A 95 6.67 19.57 -8.58
CA ALA A 95 8.06 19.35 -9.02
C ALA A 95 8.22 19.40 -10.56
#